data_AF-A0A963VAA0-F1
#
_entry.id   AF-A0A963VAA0-F1
#
_cell.length_a   1.000
_cell.length_b   1.000
_cell.length_c   1.000
_cell.angle_alpha   90.00
_cell.angle_beta   90.00
_cell.angle_gamma   90.00
#
_symmetry.space_group_name_H-M   'P 1'
#
loop_
_entity.id
_entity.type
_entity.pdbx_description
1 polymer ?
#
loop_
_entity_poly.entity_id
_entity_poly.type
_entity_poly.pdbx_seq_one_letter_code
_entity_poly.pdbx_strand_id
1 'polypeptide(L)'
;MTAPARPPAPLPPKPPSRPDRVSFWRYLRLFRQDILSAQPARLYRAWMAEFRTPFFRSYLCNDPALIDRVLKECPAEFPKSTRVAEGLRPLLGNSVFLTNGAEWQRQR
;
A
#
# COMPACT_ATOMS: atom_id res chain seq x y z
N MET A 1 10.54 -42.46 23.17
CA MET A 1 9.55 -41.41 23.47
C MET A 1 9.64 -40.36 22.37
N THR A 2 8.67 -40.30 21.47
CA THR A 2 8.65 -39.35 20.35
C THR A 2 8.01 -38.05 20.83
N ALA A 3 8.69 -36.92 20.69
CA ALA A 3 8.16 -35.63 21.11
C ALA A 3 6.87 -35.28 20.32
N PRO A 4 5.85 -34.68 20.96
CA PRO A 4 4.62 -34.32 20.27
C PRO A 4 4.88 -33.23 19.22
N ALA A 5 4.27 -33.38 18.05
CA ALA A 5 4.37 -32.40 16.97
C ALA A 5 3.76 -31.06 17.40
N ARG A 6 4.47 -29.96 17.13
CA ARG A 6 4.00 -28.60 17.42
C ARG A 6 2.75 -28.29 16.58
N PRO A 7 1.71 -27.66 17.15
CA PRO A 7 0.54 -27.25 16.37
C PRO A 7 0.96 -26.24 15.28
N PRO A 8 0.25 -26.22 14.12
CA PRO A 8 0.53 -25.27 13.06
C PRO A 8 0.36 -23.85 13.58
N ALA A 9 1.25 -22.95 13.16
CA ALA A 9 1.14 -21.54 13.49
C ALA A 9 -0.20 -20.97 12.96
N PRO A 10 -0.86 -20.05 13.69
CA PRO A 10 -2.08 -19.43 13.22
C PRO A 10 -1.81 -18.69 11.91
N LEU A 11 -2.67 -18.91 10.92
CA LEU A 11 -2.58 -18.20 9.64
C LEU A 11 -2.92 -16.73 9.87
N PRO A 12 -2.08 -15.78 9.41
CA PRO A 12 -2.42 -14.36 9.48
C PRO A 12 -3.71 -14.09 8.70
N PRO A 13 -4.58 -13.17 9.19
CA PRO A 13 -5.79 -12.80 8.49
C PRO A 13 -5.40 -12.17 7.15
N LYS A 14 -5.60 -12.90 6.05
CA LYS A 14 -5.37 -12.42 4.69
C LYS A 14 -6.71 -12.38 3.95
N PRO A 15 -7.18 -11.22 3.47
CA PRO A 15 -8.41 -11.15 2.69
C PRO A 15 -8.28 -12.00 1.41
N PRO A 16 -9.40 -12.56 0.92
CA PRO A 16 -9.41 -13.32 -0.32
C PRO A 16 -8.96 -12.43 -1.47
N SER A 17 -7.95 -12.87 -2.22
CA SER A 17 -7.43 -12.14 -3.37
C SER A 17 -8.37 -12.27 -4.57
N ARG A 18 -8.55 -11.21 -5.37
CA ARG A 18 -9.39 -11.28 -6.56
C ARG A 18 -8.76 -12.16 -7.67
N PRO A 19 -9.58 -12.74 -8.57
CA PRO A 19 -9.12 -13.35 -9.81
C PRO A 19 -8.39 -12.35 -10.72
N ASP A 20 -7.45 -12.84 -11.55
CA ASP A 20 -6.55 -12.02 -12.36
C ASP A 20 -7.22 -11.15 -13.43
N ARG A 21 -8.38 -11.56 -13.95
CA ARG A 21 -9.13 -10.83 -14.97
C ARG A 21 -10.52 -10.50 -14.47
N VAL A 22 -10.84 -9.20 -14.41
CA VAL A 22 -12.19 -8.69 -14.19
C VAL A 22 -12.47 -7.62 -15.23
N SER A 23 -13.73 -7.48 -15.63
CA SER A 23 -14.17 -6.38 -16.49
C SER A 23 -13.78 -5.03 -15.88
N PHE A 24 -13.47 -4.04 -16.73
CA PHE A 24 -13.13 -2.68 -16.34
C PHE A 24 -14.17 -2.06 -15.38
N TRP A 25 -15.46 -2.28 -15.63
CA TRP A 25 -16.56 -1.81 -14.76
C TRP A 25 -16.53 -2.46 -13.37
N ARG A 26 -16.18 -3.75 -13.31
CA ARG A 26 -16.03 -4.48 -12.04
C ARG A 26 -14.77 -4.03 -11.30
N TYR A 27 -13.68 -3.73 -12.00
CA TYR A 27 -12.49 -3.14 -11.42
C TYR A 27 -12.80 -1.77 -10.77
N LEU A 28 -13.52 -0.90 -11.47
CA LEU A 28 -13.87 0.43 -10.96
C LEU A 28 -14.80 0.33 -9.73
N ARG A 29 -15.78 -0.59 -9.75
CA ARG A 29 -16.65 -0.86 -8.59
C ARG A 29 -15.88 -1.40 -7.39
N LEU A 30 -14.97 -2.36 -7.60
CA LEU A 30 -14.16 -2.94 -6.53
C LEU A 30 -13.17 -1.94 -5.95
N PHE A 31 -12.52 -1.13 -6.79
CA PHE A 31 -11.60 -0.08 -6.34
C PHE A 31 -12.29 0.95 -5.43
N ARG A 32 -13.59 1.25 -5.68
CA ARG A 32 -14.40 2.11 -4.80
C ARG A 32 -14.79 1.45 -3.47
N GLN A 33 -14.83 0.11 -3.42
CA GLN A 33 -15.18 -0.63 -2.20
C GLN A 33 -13.95 -0.88 -1.31
N ASP A 34 -12.87 -1.37 -1.91
CA ASP A 34 -11.61 -1.66 -1.22
C ASP A 34 -10.45 -1.78 -2.23
N ILE A 35 -9.40 -1.01 -2.01
CA ILE A 35 -8.18 -0.98 -2.82
C ILE A 35 -7.43 -2.32 -2.74
N LEU A 36 -7.47 -3.00 -1.59
CA LEU A 36 -6.77 -4.28 -1.39
C LEU A 36 -7.50 -5.43 -2.09
N SER A 37 -8.82 -5.44 -2.05
CA SER A 37 -9.67 -6.37 -2.82
C SER A 37 -9.53 -6.17 -4.34
N ALA A 38 -9.14 -4.98 -4.78
CA ALA A 38 -8.84 -4.69 -6.19
C ALA A 38 -7.43 -5.14 -6.61
N GLN A 39 -6.66 -5.86 -5.80
CA GLN A 39 -5.33 -6.35 -6.19
C GLN A 39 -5.33 -7.86 -6.48
N PRO A 40 -4.92 -8.30 -7.69
CA PRO A 40 -4.85 -9.72 -8.01
C PRO A 40 -3.76 -10.41 -7.18
N ALA A 41 -3.93 -11.70 -6.92
CA ALA A 41 -3.04 -12.48 -6.05
C ALA A 41 -1.54 -12.35 -6.41
N ARG A 42 -1.21 -12.19 -7.69
CA ARG A 42 0.17 -12.00 -8.16
C ARG A 42 0.85 -10.74 -7.61
N LEU A 43 0.09 -9.68 -7.29
CA LEU A 43 0.69 -8.45 -6.77
C LEU A 43 1.28 -8.63 -5.37
N TYR A 44 0.83 -9.61 -4.58
CA TYR A 44 1.45 -9.96 -3.31
C TYR A 44 2.84 -10.60 -3.47
N ARG A 45 3.17 -11.08 -4.68
CA ARG A 45 4.47 -11.70 -5.01
C ARG A 45 5.28 -10.89 -6.00
N ALA A 46 4.71 -9.84 -6.58
CA ALA A 46 5.42 -8.95 -7.48
C ALA A 46 6.45 -8.14 -6.67
N TRP A 47 7.63 -7.90 -7.24
CA TRP A 47 8.61 -7.00 -6.63
C TRP A 47 8.13 -5.53 -6.67
N MET A 48 7.54 -5.12 -7.80
CA MET A 48 6.90 -3.83 -8.00
C MET A 48 5.81 -3.94 -9.08
N ALA A 49 4.79 -3.07 -9.02
CA ALA A 49 3.82 -2.91 -10.08
C ALA A 49 3.51 -1.43 -10.31
N GLU A 50 3.46 -1.04 -11.59
CA GLU A 50 3.02 0.30 -12.00
C GLU A 50 1.53 0.27 -12.37
N PHE A 51 0.78 1.25 -11.85
CA PHE A 51 -0.59 1.53 -12.27
C PHE A 51 -0.65 2.93 -12.86
N ARG A 52 -1.07 3.01 -14.13
CA ARG A 52 -1.19 4.26 -14.89
C ARG A 52 -2.66 4.57 -15.16
N THR A 53 -3.06 5.78 -14.81
CA THR A 53 -4.30 6.40 -15.28
C THR A 53 -3.98 7.73 -15.93
N PRO A 54 -4.92 8.33 -16.69
CA PRO A 54 -4.74 9.69 -17.20
C PRO A 54 -4.53 10.75 -16.10
N PHE A 55 -4.97 10.48 -14.87
CA PHE A 55 -4.98 11.46 -13.78
C PHE A 55 -3.81 11.30 -12.80
N PHE A 56 -3.32 10.07 -12.63
CA PHE A 56 -2.23 9.76 -11.72
C PHE A 56 -1.51 8.48 -12.11
N ARG A 57 -0.26 8.39 -11.65
CA ARG A 57 0.53 7.18 -11.65
C ARG A 57 0.75 6.75 -10.20
N SER A 58 0.59 5.47 -9.93
CA SER A 58 0.87 4.90 -8.61
C SER A 58 1.71 3.64 -8.76
N TYR A 59 2.64 3.45 -7.85
CA TYR A 59 3.50 2.27 -7.81
C TYR A 59 3.21 1.48 -6.54
N LEU A 60 3.06 0.17 -6.69
CA LEU A 60 3.09 -0.77 -5.58
C LEU A 60 4.53 -1.31 -5.49
N CYS A 61 5.15 -1.19 -4.32
CA CYS A 61 6.52 -1.68 -4.09
C CYS A 61 6.48 -2.70 -2.95
N ASN A 62 6.91 -3.94 -3.22
CA ASN A 62 7.03 -4.98 -2.21
C ASN A 62 8.48 -5.40 -1.96
N ASP A 63 9.41 -4.98 -2.82
CA ASP A 63 10.84 -5.22 -2.62
C ASP A 63 11.35 -4.48 -1.35
N PRO A 64 11.93 -5.19 -0.37
CA PRO A 64 12.36 -4.56 0.88
C PRO A 64 13.41 -3.46 0.72
N ALA A 65 14.35 -3.61 -0.23
CA ALA A 65 15.38 -2.60 -0.47
C ALA A 65 14.75 -1.33 -1.06
N LEU A 66 13.79 -1.48 -1.98
CA LEU A 66 13.03 -0.35 -2.52
C LEU A 66 12.17 0.33 -1.45
N ILE A 67 11.53 -0.45 -0.56
CA ILE A 67 10.76 0.10 0.57
C ILE A 67 11.68 0.92 1.49
N ASP A 68 12.86 0.40 1.82
CA ASP A 68 13.83 1.10 2.68
C ASP A 68 14.34 2.39 2.04
N ARG A 69 14.66 2.32 0.74
CA ARG A 69 15.07 3.48 -0.06
C ARG A 69 14.03 4.60 -0.01
N VAL A 70 12.77 4.26 -0.26
CA VAL A 70 11.66 5.22 -0.37
C VAL A 70 11.28 5.78 1.00
N LEU A 71 11.20 4.94 2.04
CA LEU A 71 10.66 5.34 3.35
C LEU A 71 11.71 5.85 4.33
N LYS A 72 12.99 5.49 4.16
CA LYS A 72 14.06 5.81 5.13
C LYS A 72 15.23 6.56 4.52
N GLU A 73 15.80 6.08 3.42
CA GLU A 73 17.04 6.65 2.90
C GLU A 73 16.83 8.00 2.22
N CYS A 74 15.81 8.11 1.36
CA CYS A 74 15.57 9.32 0.56
C CYS A 74 14.12 9.83 0.66
N PRO A 75 13.56 10.02 1.86
CA PRO A 75 12.15 10.40 2.03
C PRO A 75 11.81 11.77 1.41
N ALA A 76 12.79 12.65 1.24
CA ALA A 76 12.60 13.95 0.59
C ALA A 76 12.35 13.83 -0.93
N GLU A 77 12.86 12.77 -1.58
CA GLU A 77 12.62 12.50 -3.00
C GLU A 77 11.23 11.89 -3.24
N PHE A 78 10.63 11.31 -2.20
CA PHE A 78 9.33 10.64 -2.25
C PHE A 78 8.31 11.32 -1.31
N PRO A 79 7.91 12.58 -1.59
CA PRO A 79 6.97 13.28 -0.74
C PRO A 79 5.61 12.57 -0.70
N LYS A 80 4.94 12.66 0.45
CA LYS A 80 3.59 12.13 0.62
C LYS A 80 2.63 12.79 -0.37
N SER A 81 1.73 11.98 -0.94
CA SER A 81 0.81 12.42 -1.99
C SER A 81 -0.10 13.55 -1.53
N THR A 82 -0.09 14.66 -2.27
CA THR A 82 -0.99 15.80 -2.05
C THR A 82 -2.44 15.39 -2.17
N ARG A 83 -2.79 14.57 -3.17
CA ARG A 83 -4.15 14.06 -3.35
C ARG A 83 -4.67 13.27 -2.14
N VAL A 84 -3.81 12.42 -1.55
CA VAL A 84 -4.16 11.68 -0.33
C VAL A 84 -4.27 12.62 0.85
N ALA A 85 -3.36 13.59 0.96
CA ALA A 85 -3.39 14.60 2.00
C ALA A 85 -4.68 15.43 1.97
N GLU A 86 -5.12 15.92 0.81
CA GLU A 86 -6.38 16.68 0.71
C GLU A 86 -7.59 15.84 1.16
N GLY A 87 -7.63 14.55 0.81
CA GLY A 87 -8.73 13.67 1.21
C GLY A 87 -8.77 13.37 2.71
N LEU A 88 -7.62 13.35 3.37
CA LEU A 88 -7.49 13.01 4.79
C LEU A 88 -7.35 14.21 5.72
N ARG A 89 -7.02 15.39 5.20
CA ARG A 89 -6.83 16.62 5.98
C ARG A 89 -8.03 17.00 6.85
N PRO A 90 -9.30 16.81 6.43
CA PRO A 90 -10.44 17.04 7.32
C PRO A 90 -10.46 16.13 8.56
N LEU A 91 -9.85 14.93 8.48
CA LEU A 91 -9.82 13.96 9.58
C LEU A 91 -8.54 14.06 10.41
N LEU A 92 -7.41 14.36 9.78
CA LEU A 92 -6.08 14.27 10.39
C LEU A 92 -5.37 15.62 10.53
N GLY A 93 -5.95 16.71 10.02
CA GLY A 93 -5.34 18.04 10.04
C GLY A 93 -3.91 18.04 9.49
N ASN A 94 -2.97 18.57 10.27
CA ASN A 94 -1.53 18.62 9.95
C ASN A 94 -0.73 17.49 10.61
N SER A 95 -1.27 16.28 10.59
CA SER A 95 -0.60 15.09 11.12
C SER A 95 0.69 14.73 10.36
N VAL A 96 1.62 14.06 11.05
CA VAL A 96 2.86 13.47 10.51
C VAL A 96 2.61 12.54 9.31
N PHE A 97 1.40 11.97 9.20
CA PHE A 97 0.99 11.14 8.06
C PHE A 97 0.72 11.94 6.78
N LEU A 98 0.52 13.25 6.86
CA LEU A 98 0.13 14.11 5.72
C LEU A 98 1.15 15.21 5.42
N THR A 99 1.91 15.66 6.41
CA THR A 99 2.90 16.73 6.26
C THR A 99 4.14 16.26 5.51
N ASN A 100 4.80 17.19 4.83
CA ASN A 100 6.07 17.01 4.12
C ASN A 100 7.06 18.10 4.53
N GLY A 101 8.35 17.95 4.18
CA GLY A 101 9.36 18.99 4.38
C GLY A 101 9.62 19.33 5.84
N ALA A 102 9.89 20.60 6.13
CA ALA A 102 10.32 21.06 7.46
C ALA A 102 9.30 20.78 8.57
N GLU A 103 8.00 20.88 8.27
CA GLU A 103 6.95 20.56 9.24
C GLU A 103 7.00 19.09 9.64
N TRP A 104 7.14 18.19 8.67
CA TRP A 104 7.28 16.76 8.95
C TRP A 104 8.54 16.43 9.74
N GLN A 105 9.67 17.06 9.41
CA GLN A 105 10.94 16.84 10.12
C GLN A 105 10.85 17.27 11.58
N ARG A 106 10.09 18.32 11.90
CA ARG A 106 9.86 18.74 13.30
C ARG A 106 8.97 17.77 14.09
N GLN A 107 8.13 16.99 13.41
CA GLN A 107 7.17 16.07 14.03
C GLN A 107 7.74 14.66 14.25
N ARG A 108 8.94 14.36 13.73
CA ARG A 108 9.56 13.03 13.74
C ARG A 108 10.66 12.89 14.80
#